data_AF-A0A8S9ZVB4-F1
#
_entry.id   AF-A0A8S9ZVB4-F1
#
_cell.length_a   1.000
_cell.length_b   1.000
_cell.length_c   1.000
_cell.angle_alpha   90.00
_cell.angle_beta   90.00
_cell.angle_gamma   90.00
#
_symmetry.space_group_name_H-M   'P 1'
#
loop_
_entity.id
_entity.type
_entity.pdbx_description
1 polymer ?
#
loop_
_entity_poly.entity_id
_entity_poly.type
_entity_poly.pdbx_seq_one_letter_code
_entity_poly.pdbx_strand_id
1 'polypeptide(L)'
;MFKNYLIKLSLFLIYFLLFLMKLESQKIRSNPDLNVLLNPQNTLKINKIKGEKNNQTLIDNLTILKEDKHKEEVENSEEDEGEILTQIENLFQNRKTFTCPKVKQLLVTGSSAAELSPEDIDVVAAMGDALSTGLGLYKGKNIEFRGAAFTVGGDANIDGFVTFANILSIFNPKLEGISHGMGSLDSLPFNQFNVAESGAETDGMPEQAKELISRLNNIYTREQLKQKWIMLFITVGTEEFCAKCDPPNVTALRHSLKLLRKSIKKLFIVLVGPIHVARSSAMTYNLLKPRCPCLSKISNSQLGNLQQTWRKALTQLELEFYEKKNKNPTFALLALSKLKIGIDSKQPLEQLFLSKSPLLNSLGHTYAAKWLWNRLIAGSRYNLSSPNQISIAEESYFCPSLGCPYFRTLFNVPKCVVRTRSEFEKRLKSEEERTFIEELTGRRRLINENLIFWILIPILLSLLSVISFGTIFFLQGLKSKKGRFEVVPGV
;
A
#
# COMPACT_ATOMS: atom_id res chain seq x y z
N MET A 1 28.14 4.25 -75.92
CA MET A 1 26.70 4.40 -75.67
C MET A 1 26.16 3.44 -74.59
N PHE A 2 26.55 2.15 -74.59
CA PHE A 2 26.07 1.14 -73.63
C PHE A 2 26.41 1.39 -72.14
N LYS A 3 27.60 1.94 -71.84
CA LYS A 3 28.08 2.20 -70.47
C LYS A 3 27.24 3.25 -69.71
N ASN A 4 26.74 4.27 -70.43
CA ASN A 4 25.86 5.29 -69.86
C ASN A 4 24.44 4.78 -69.60
N TYR A 5 23.99 3.76 -70.33
CA TYR A 5 22.68 3.15 -70.15
C TYR A 5 22.64 2.28 -68.89
N LEU A 6 23.71 1.50 -68.64
CA LEU A 6 23.86 0.68 -67.43
C LEU A 6 23.96 1.52 -66.15
N ILE A 7 24.66 2.67 -66.19
CA ILE A 7 24.74 3.58 -65.04
C ILE A 7 23.36 4.18 -64.73
N LYS A 8 22.63 4.63 -65.76
CA LYS A 8 21.26 5.14 -65.60
C LYS A 8 20.29 4.07 -65.09
N LEU A 9 20.43 2.82 -65.55
CA LEU A 9 19.61 1.71 -65.07
C LEU A 9 19.92 1.36 -63.61
N SER A 10 21.20 1.38 -63.20
CA SER A 10 21.60 1.15 -61.80
C SER A 10 21.09 2.26 -60.87
N LEU A 11 21.16 3.52 -61.29
CA LEU A 11 20.64 4.66 -60.53
C LEU A 11 19.11 4.63 -60.45
N PHE A 12 18.43 4.20 -61.51
CA PHE A 12 16.99 4.00 -61.52
C PHE A 12 16.57 2.88 -60.55
N LEU A 13 17.29 1.75 -60.53
CA LEU A 13 17.05 0.65 -59.59
C LEU A 13 17.29 1.05 -58.12
N ILE A 14 18.33 1.84 -57.85
CA ILE A 14 18.58 2.39 -56.51
C ILE A 14 17.45 3.35 -56.08
N TYR A 15 17.02 4.23 -56.99
CA TYR A 15 15.90 5.13 -56.73
C TYR A 15 14.58 4.37 -56.52
N PHE A 16 14.36 3.29 -57.27
CA PHE A 16 13.19 2.43 -57.14
C PHE A 16 13.18 1.66 -55.81
N LEU A 17 14.34 1.14 -55.38
CA LEU A 17 14.50 0.52 -54.07
C LEU A 17 14.29 1.51 -52.91
N LEU A 18 14.83 2.73 -53.03
CA LEU A 18 14.60 3.80 -52.07
C LEU A 18 13.13 4.26 -52.04
N PHE A 19 12.46 4.26 -53.19
CA PHE A 19 11.03 4.57 -53.30
C PHE A 19 10.16 3.48 -52.65
N LEU A 20 10.50 2.20 -52.84
CA LEU A 20 9.82 1.08 -52.17
C LEU A 20 10.02 1.13 -50.65
N MET A 21 11.24 1.41 -50.17
CA MET A 21 11.51 1.62 -48.74
C MET A 21 10.72 2.81 -48.17
N LYS A 22 10.52 3.88 -48.95
CA LYS A 22 9.76 5.06 -48.53
C LYS A 22 8.25 4.77 -48.47
N LEU A 23 7.71 3.98 -49.40
CA LEU A 23 6.33 3.50 -49.40
C LEU A 23 6.05 2.57 -48.21
N GLU A 24 7.02 1.73 -47.83
CA GLU A 24 6.90 0.85 -46.66
C GLU A 24 6.88 1.66 -45.34
N SER A 25 7.68 2.74 -45.25
CA SER A 25 7.62 3.66 -44.09
C SER A 25 6.29 4.44 -44.00
N GLN A 26 5.64 4.72 -45.14
CA GLN A 26 4.33 5.40 -45.17
C GLN A 26 3.19 4.45 -44.84
N LYS A 27 3.27 3.18 -45.23
CA LYS A 27 2.26 2.14 -44.91
C LYS A 27 2.26 1.77 -43.41
N ILE A 28 3.43 1.82 -42.75
CA ILE A 28 3.53 1.70 -41.28
C ILE A 28 2.91 2.93 -40.58
N ARG A 29 2.88 4.09 -41.23
CA ARG A 29 2.30 5.34 -40.69
C ARG A 29 0.79 5.49 -40.95
N SER A 30 0.21 4.67 -41.82
CA SER A 30 -1.21 4.71 -42.22
C SER A 30 -1.98 3.44 -41.84
N ASN A 31 -1.63 2.79 -40.72
CA ASN A 31 -2.41 1.67 -40.20
C ASN A 31 -3.63 2.21 -39.39
N PRO A 32 -4.89 1.97 -39.82
CA PRO A 32 -6.08 2.51 -39.15
C PRO A 32 -6.40 1.85 -37.79
N ASP A 33 -5.70 0.78 -37.41
CA ASP A 33 -6.01 0.00 -36.20
C ASP A 33 -5.48 0.62 -34.89
N LEU A 34 -4.80 1.78 -34.95
CA LEU A 34 -4.33 2.51 -33.77
C LEU A 34 -5.29 3.63 -33.29
N ASN A 35 -6.51 3.71 -33.82
CA ASN A 35 -7.52 4.70 -33.42
C ASN A 35 -8.81 4.11 -32.82
N VAL A 36 -8.88 2.80 -32.56
CA VAL A 36 -10.09 2.15 -31.99
C VAL A 36 -10.09 2.09 -30.44
N LEU A 37 -9.01 2.50 -29.77
CA LEU A 37 -8.95 2.53 -28.29
C LEU A 37 -9.26 3.89 -27.64
N LEU A 38 -9.92 4.80 -28.36
CA LEU A 38 -10.39 6.09 -27.82
C LEU A 38 -11.80 6.46 -28.33
N ASN A 39 -12.84 5.70 -27.96
CA ASN A 39 -14.12 6.30 -27.55
C ASN A 39 -15.09 5.27 -26.91
N PRO A 40 -15.75 5.57 -25.79
CA PRO A 40 -16.66 4.65 -25.12
C PRO A 40 -18.11 5.01 -25.42
N GLN A 41 -18.70 4.51 -26.51
CA GLN A 41 -20.16 4.47 -26.67
C GLN A 41 -20.62 3.27 -27.51
N ASN A 42 -21.70 2.65 -27.07
CA ASN A 42 -22.53 1.63 -27.71
C ASN A 42 -22.16 0.15 -27.52
N THR A 43 -22.54 -0.38 -26.36
CA THR A 43 -23.26 -1.67 -26.31
C THR A 43 -24.38 -1.58 -25.27
N LEU A 44 -25.54 -1.12 -25.75
CA LEU A 44 -26.84 -1.18 -25.07
C LEU A 44 -27.81 -1.82 -26.06
N LYS A 45 -28.64 -2.75 -25.55
CA LYS A 45 -29.67 -3.57 -26.24
C LYS A 45 -29.06 -4.81 -26.94
N ILE A 46 -29.55 -6.04 -26.81
CA ILE A 46 -30.89 -6.60 -26.59
C ILE A 46 -30.68 -7.97 -25.89
N ASN A 47 -31.30 -8.27 -24.75
CA ASN A 47 -32.40 -9.25 -24.69
C ASN A 47 -33.22 -9.04 -23.41
N LYS A 48 -34.49 -8.70 -23.62
CA LYS A 48 -35.55 -8.53 -22.62
C LYS A 48 -36.62 -9.56 -22.98
N ILE A 49 -36.76 -10.63 -22.21
CA ILE A 49 -37.99 -11.42 -22.18
C ILE A 49 -38.46 -11.49 -20.73
N LYS A 50 -39.74 -11.16 -20.56
CA LYS A 50 -40.51 -10.95 -19.34
C LYS A 50 -40.69 -12.22 -18.50
N GLY A 51 -40.88 -12.02 -17.21
CA GLY A 51 -41.48 -12.96 -16.27
C GLY A 51 -41.57 -12.39 -14.86
N GLU A 52 -42.59 -11.59 -14.59
CA GLU A 52 -42.98 -11.14 -13.24
C GLU A 52 -43.61 -12.31 -12.45
N LYS A 53 -43.26 -12.45 -11.17
CA LYS A 53 -44.20 -12.32 -10.01
C LYS A 53 -43.56 -12.83 -8.69
N ASN A 54 -43.58 -11.92 -7.72
CA ASN A 54 -43.85 -12.07 -6.27
C ASN A 54 -43.49 -13.37 -5.54
N ASN A 55 -42.70 -13.25 -4.45
CA ASN A 55 -43.28 -13.26 -3.10
C ASN A 55 -42.25 -12.89 -2.01
N GLN A 56 -42.63 -11.87 -1.24
CA GLN A 56 -42.16 -11.61 0.12
C GLN A 56 -42.78 -12.66 1.06
N THR A 57 -42.17 -12.87 2.24
CA THR A 57 -42.66 -13.62 3.43
C THR A 57 -42.31 -15.11 3.49
N LEU A 58 -41.33 -15.47 4.33
CA LEU A 58 -41.61 -16.20 5.58
C LEU A 58 -40.30 -16.27 6.39
N ILE A 59 -40.17 -15.36 7.36
CA ILE A 59 -39.47 -15.64 8.61
C ILE A 59 -40.53 -16.24 9.54
N ASP A 60 -40.06 -17.13 10.41
CA ASP A 60 -40.72 -17.75 11.56
C ASP A 60 -41.27 -19.16 11.41
N ASN A 61 -40.82 -19.98 12.35
CA ASN A 61 -41.35 -21.24 12.86
C ASN A 61 -40.74 -22.52 12.28
N LEU A 62 -39.69 -23.02 12.95
CA LEU A 62 -39.86 -24.15 13.87
C LEU A 62 -38.52 -24.49 14.56
N THR A 63 -38.33 -23.89 15.73
CA THR A 63 -37.52 -24.45 16.82
C THR A 63 -38.16 -25.74 17.36
N ILE A 64 -37.33 -26.50 18.08
CA ILE A 64 -37.63 -27.55 19.08
C ILE A 64 -37.70 -28.98 18.52
N LEU A 65 -36.61 -29.74 18.69
CA LEU A 65 -36.50 -30.79 19.72
C LEU A 65 -35.05 -31.28 19.86
N LYS A 66 -34.70 -31.56 21.11
CA LYS A 66 -33.39 -31.93 21.65
C LYS A 66 -33.01 -33.38 21.33
N GLU A 67 -31.69 -33.59 21.36
CA GLU A 67 -30.95 -34.72 21.92
C GLU A 67 -31.58 -36.13 21.80
N ASP A 68 -30.96 -36.99 20.99
CA ASP A 68 -30.45 -38.26 21.49
C ASP A 68 -29.38 -38.88 20.56
N LYS A 69 -28.41 -39.54 21.19
CA LYS A 69 -27.22 -40.17 20.61
C LYS A 69 -27.55 -41.46 19.84
N HIS A 70 -26.88 -41.70 18.72
CA HIS A 70 -26.07 -42.90 18.52
C HIS A 70 -25.14 -42.80 17.29
N LYS A 71 -23.95 -43.38 17.45
CA LYS A 71 -22.80 -43.45 16.55
C LYS A 71 -23.08 -44.27 15.28
N GLU A 72 -22.53 -43.84 14.14
CA GLU A 72 -21.74 -44.68 13.22
C GLU A 72 -20.96 -43.81 12.20
N GLU A 73 -19.64 -43.86 12.37
CA GLU A 73 -18.53 -43.78 11.41
C GLU A 73 -18.70 -43.05 10.05
N VAL A 74 -18.08 -41.86 9.95
CA VAL A 74 -17.27 -41.46 8.79
C VAL A 74 -16.03 -40.73 9.31
N GLU A 75 -14.97 -41.50 9.59
CA GLU A 75 -13.62 -40.98 9.83
C GLU A 75 -12.97 -40.57 8.50
N ASN A 76 -12.33 -39.39 8.54
CA ASN A 76 -11.21 -38.87 7.72
C ASN A 76 -11.47 -37.45 7.20
N SER A 77 -11.55 -36.49 8.12
CA SER A 77 -11.21 -35.07 7.83
C SER A 77 -10.88 -34.22 9.07
N GLU A 78 -10.90 -34.77 10.29
CA GLU A 78 -10.72 -33.99 11.54
C GLU A 78 -9.29 -33.96 12.10
N GLU A 79 -8.35 -34.78 11.60
CA GLU A 79 -6.96 -34.77 12.10
C GLU A 79 -6.18 -33.51 11.68
N ASP A 80 -6.47 -32.92 10.51
CA ASP A 80 -5.76 -31.73 10.01
C ASP A 80 -6.22 -30.42 10.69
N GLU A 81 -7.48 -30.31 11.12
CA GLU A 81 -7.96 -29.12 11.84
C GLU A 81 -7.51 -29.10 13.30
N GLY A 82 -7.44 -30.28 13.95
CA GLY A 82 -6.98 -30.42 15.33
C GLY A 82 -5.49 -30.08 15.50
N GLU A 83 -4.64 -30.45 14.55
CA GLU A 83 -3.21 -30.12 14.58
C GLU A 83 -2.96 -28.63 14.30
N ILE A 84 -3.77 -28.00 13.43
CA ILE A 84 -3.71 -26.56 13.16
C ILE A 84 -4.22 -25.74 14.37
N LEU A 85 -5.31 -26.15 15.01
CA LEU A 85 -5.85 -25.48 16.21
C LEU A 85 -4.91 -25.60 17.42
N THR A 86 -4.30 -26.77 17.62
CA THR A 86 -3.31 -26.97 18.70
C THR A 86 -1.99 -26.25 18.42
N GLN A 87 -1.60 -26.06 17.15
CA GLN A 87 -0.49 -25.17 16.78
C GLN A 87 -0.84 -23.68 16.97
N ILE A 88 -2.09 -23.27 16.75
CA ILE A 88 -2.58 -21.89 17.00
C ILE A 88 -2.61 -21.56 18.49
N GLU A 89 -3.01 -22.49 19.35
CA GLU A 89 -2.99 -22.29 20.81
C GLU A 89 -1.56 -22.29 21.38
N ASN A 90 -0.63 -23.04 20.79
CA ASN A 90 0.78 -23.04 21.18
C ASN A 90 1.59 -21.84 20.64
N LEU A 91 1.03 -21.01 19.75
CA LEU A 91 1.65 -19.77 19.26
C LEU A 91 1.43 -18.56 20.18
N PHE A 92 0.59 -18.69 21.21
CA PHE A 92 0.42 -17.68 22.26
C PHE A 92 1.00 -18.17 23.58
N GLN A 93 2.26 -18.62 23.56
CA GLN A 93 3.01 -18.73 24.81
C GLN A 93 3.30 -17.33 25.34
N ASN A 94 2.63 -17.02 26.45
CA ASN A 94 2.90 -15.91 27.33
C ASN A 94 4.35 -16.01 27.82
N ARG A 95 5.29 -15.52 27.02
CA ARG A 95 6.68 -15.31 27.39
C ARG A 95 6.95 -13.83 27.22
N LYS A 96 7.80 -13.31 28.09
CA LYS A 96 8.30 -11.92 28.19
C LYS A 96 9.02 -11.40 26.92
N THR A 97 8.71 -11.95 25.74
CA THR A 97 9.28 -11.63 24.43
C THR A 97 8.17 -11.75 23.38
N PHE A 98 7.67 -10.61 22.89
CA PHE A 98 6.71 -10.57 21.77
C PHE A 98 7.37 -11.11 20.50
N THR A 99 7.02 -12.33 20.10
CA THR A 99 7.57 -13.01 18.92
C THR A 99 6.43 -13.41 18.00
N CYS A 100 6.21 -12.65 16.94
CA CYS A 100 5.21 -12.99 15.92
C CYS A 100 5.85 -13.64 14.69
N PRO A 101 5.10 -14.50 13.97
CA PRO A 101 5.57 -15.05 12.72
C PRO A 101 5.80 -13.93 11.68
N LYS A 102 6.92 -14.04 10.98
CA LYS A 102 7.26 -13.17 9.85
C LYS A 102 6.76 -13.81 8.56
N VAL A 103 6.03 -13.04 7.76
CA VAL A 103 5.34 -13.49 6.56
C VAL A 103 6.02 -13.07 5.27
N LYS A 104 6.90 -12.05 5.30
CA LYS A 104 7.50 -11.47 4.09
C LYS A 104 8.31 -12.47 3.27
N GLN A 105 8.81 -13.55 3.90
CA GLN A 105 9.52 -14.63 3.19
C GLN A 105 8.58 -15.59 2.43
N LEU A 106 7.37 -15.78 2.95
CA LEU A 106 6.40 -16.79 2.47
C LEU A 106 5.36 -16.18 1.52
N LEU A 107 4.98 -14.92 1.78
CA LEU A 107 3.88 -14.23 1.12
C LEU A 107 4.37 -13.04 0.31
N VAL A 108 3.60 -12.65 -0.70
CA VAL A 108 3.80 -11.39 -1.40
C VAL A 108 3.14 -10.28 -0.59
N THR A 109 3.94 -9.34 -0.11
CA THR A 109 3.51 -8.23 0.73
C THR A 109 4.10 -6.92 0.21
N GLY A 110 3.55 -5.79 0.66
CA GLY A 110 4.09 -4.46 0.34
C GLY A 110 3.92 -4.00 -1.11
N SER A 111 3.16 -4.74 -1.93
CA SER A 111 2.85 -4.39 -3.32
C SER A 111 1.90 -3.18 -3.41
N SER A 112 1.01 -3.05 -2.42
CA SER A 112 -0.03 -2.03 -2.31
C SER A 112 -0.41 -1.82 -0.85
N ALA A 113 -1.13 -0.75 -0.57
CA ALA A 113 -1.63 -0.41 0.76
C ALA A 113 -2.68 -1.41 1.28
N ALA A 114 -3.25 -2.25 0.40
CA ALA A 114 -4.16 -3.33 0.79
C ALA A 114 -3.41 -4.56 1.32
N GLU A 115 -2.15 -4.74 0.90
CA GLU A 115 -1.29 -5.90 1.18
C GLU A 115 -0.08 -5.49 2.05
N LEU A 116 -0.25 -4.45 2.88
CA LEU A 116 0.82 -3.87 3.68
C LEU A 116 0.94 -4.59 5.02
N SER A 117 1.99 -5.39 5.19
CA SER A 117 2.32 -6.05 6.46
C SER A 117 3.22 -5.15 7.33
N PRO A 118 3.36 -5.43 8.64
CA PRO A 118 4.31 -4.72 9.49
C PRO A 118 5.75 -4.74 8.99
N GLU A 119 6.18 -5.81 8.31
CA GLU A 119 7.54 -5.96 7.75
C GLU A 119 7.79 -5.09 6.51
N ASP A 120 6.76 -4.49 5.93
CA ASP A 120 6.87 -3.66 4.74
C ASP A 120 7.07 -2.18 5.08
N ILE A 121 6.87 -1.77 6.34
CA ILE A 121 7.06 -0.38 6.76
C ILE A 121 8.55 -0.09 6.86
N ASP A 122 9.04 0.83 6.04
CA ASP A 122 10.45 1.25 6.02
C ASP A 122 10.69 2.47 6.91
N VAL A 123 9.74 3.39 6.95
CA VAL A 123 9.87 4.68 7.64
C VAL A 123 8.63 4.93 8.50
N VAL A 124 8.84 5.35 9.75
CA VAL A 124 7.78 5.92 10.59
C VAL A 124 7.91 7.44 10.69
N ALA A 125 6.78 8.11 10.77
CA ALA A 125 6.70 9.55 10.97
C ALA A 125 5.50 9.92 11.85
N ALA A 126 5.57 11.09 12.48
CA ALA A 126 4.48 11.62 13.29
C ALA A 126 4.24 13.10 13.04
N MET A 127 2.96 13.47 12.99
CA MET A 127 2.43 14.82 13.09
C MET A 127 1.43 14.86 14.24
N GLY A 128 1.10 16.04 14.74
CA GLY A 128 0.07 16.19 15.76
C GLY A 128 0.36 17.22 16.84
N ASP A 129 -0.27 16.98 17.98
CA ASP A 129 -0.26 17.82 19.17
C ASP A 129 0.73 17.30 20.24
N ALA A 130 0.55 17.74 21.49
CA ALA A 130 1.37 17.40 22.64
C ALA A 130 1.49 15.88 22.93
N LEU A 131 0.51 15.07 22.52
CA LEU A 131 0.60 13.61 22.66
C LEU A 131 1.63 13.00 21.70
N SER A 132 1.73 13.55 20.49
CA SER A 132 2.72 13.12 19.51
C SER A 132 4.12 13.59 19.89
N THR A 133 4.28 14.72 20.59
CA THR A 133 5.60 15.17 21.08
C THR A 133 6.08 14.46 22.35
N GLY A 134 5.17 13.76 23.06
CA GLY A 134 5.48 13.16 24.36
C GLY A 134 5.70 14.21 25.46
N LEU A 135 4.98 15.33 25.38
CA LEU A 135 5.06 16.40 26.38
C LEU A 135 4.70 15.87 27.77
N GLY A 136 5.56 16.12 28.75
CA GLY A 136 5.26 15.76 30.14
C GLY A 136 5.74 14.37 30.58
N LEU A 137 6.25 13.55 29.67
CA LEU A 137 6.67 12.17 30.00
C LEU A 137 7.96 12.12 30.83
N TYR A 138 8.83 13.13 30.71
CA TYR A 138 10.05 13.18 31.51
C TYR A 138 9.76 13.72 32.92
N LYS A 139 9.61 12.81 33.90
CA LYS A 139 9.42 13.15 35.33
C LYS A 139 8.29 14.17 35.58
N GLY A 140 7.27 14.22 34.72
CA GLY A 140 6.16 15.18 34.82
C GLY A 140 6.55 16.64 34.54
N LYS A 141 7.74 16.90 33.98
CA LYS A 141 8.16 18.24 33.56
C LYS A 141 7.61 18.55 32.17
N ASN A 142 7.33 19.83 31.89
CA ASN A 142 6.89 20.32 30.58
C ASN A 142 8.01 20.31 29.53
N ILE A 143 8.56 19.13 29.27
CA ILE A 143 9.59 18.85 28.28
C ILE A 143 9.01 17.85 27.28
N GLU A 144 9.25 18.08 26.00
CA GLU A 144 8.89 17.16 24.93
C GLU A 144 9.83 15.97 24.92
N PHE A 145 9.34 14.80 25.32
CA PHE A 145 10.09 13.56 25.29
C PHE A 145 9.65 12.70 24.09
N ARG A 146 10.07 13.11 22.89
CA ARG A 146 9.69 12.48 21.62
C ARG A 146 10.14 11.03 21.54
N GLY A 147 11.28 10.68 22.16
CA GLY A 147 11.76 9.30 22.30
C GLY A 147 10.82 8.36 23.06
N ALA A 148 9.88 8.89 23.85
CA ALA A 148 8.89 8.13 24.61
C ALA A 148 7.45 8.30 24.07
N ALA A 149 7.26 9.02 22.96
CA ALA A 149 5.95 9.21 22.35
C ALA A 149 5.38 7.87 21.85
N PHE A 150 4.07 7.64 22.05
CA PHE A 150 3.46 6.31 21.87
C PHE A 150 3.46 5.81 20.42
N THR A 151 3.57 6.71 19.45
CA THR A 151 3.58 6.39 18.01
C THR A 151 5.00 6.05 17.55
N VAL A 152 5.92 7.01 17.61
CA VAL A 152 7.22 6.91 16.94
C VAL A 152 8.44 6.98 17.86
N GLY A 153 8.25 6.98 19.19
CA GLY A 153 9.37 6.98 20.14
C GLY A 153 10.15 5.67 20.12
N GLY A 154 11.48 5.72 20.24
CA GLY A 154 12.38 4.56 20.22
C GLY A 154 13.33 4.44 21.41
N ASP A 155 13.20 5.26 22.45
CA ASP A 155 14.14 5.25 23.59
C ASP A 155 13.84 4.16 24.63
N ALA A 156 12.68 3.53 24.52
CA ALA A 156 12.29 2.42 25.37
C ALA A 156 12.32 1.11 24.55
N ASN A 157 12.29 -0.02 25.24
CA ASN A 157 12.15 -1.34 24.62
C ASN A 157 10.77 -1.90 24.94
N ILE A 158 10.38 -3.02 24.29
CA ILE A 158 9.10 -3.67 24.56
C ILE A 158 8.96 -4.18 26.02
N ASP A 159 10.09 -4.37 26.70
CA ASP A 159 10.19 -4.74 28.12
C ASP A 159 10.06 -3.54 29.08
N GLY A 160 10.08 -2.32 28.55
CA GLY A 160 9.93 -1.07 29.28
C GLY A 160 8.62 -0.35 28.92
N PHE A 161 8.73 0.91 28.51
CA PHE A 161 7.59 1.64 27.96
C PHE A 161 7.40 1.30 26.48
N VAL A 162 6.18 0.98 26.09
CA VAL A 162 5.93 0.45 24.75
C VAL A 162 5.46 1.57 23.83
N THR A 163 6.09 1.65 22.66
CA THR A 163 5.66 2.51 21.56
C THR A 163 5.32 1.66 20.35
N PHE A 164 4.59 2.23 19.39
CA PHE A 164 4.28 1.54 18.16
C PHE A 164 5.54 1.26 17.32
N ALA A 165 6.48 2.21 17.27
CA ALA A 165 7.77 2.02 16.60
C ALA A 165 8.61 0.87 17.20
N ASN A 166 8.59 0.69 18.52
CA ASN A 166 9.26 -0.44 19.16
C ASN A 166 8.68 -1.77 18.71
N ILE A 167 7.34 -1.85 18.61
CA ILE A 167 6.67 -3.07 18.12
C ILE A 167 7.00 -3.31 16.65
N LEU A 168 6.98 -2.28 15.80
CA LEU A 168 7.36 -2.40 14.38
C LEU A 168 8.81 -2.85 14.20
N SER A 169 9.72 -2.38 15.05
CA SER A 169 11.15 -2.69 14.95
C SER A 169 11.46 -4.18 15.11
N ILE A 170 10.55 -4.94 15.75
CA ILE A 170 10.64 -6.41 15.84
C ILE A 170 10.43 -7.07 14.46
N PHE A 171 9.53 -6.50 13.65
CA PHE A 171 9.26 -6.94 12.29
C PHE A 171 10.36 -6.45 11.33
N ASN A 172 10.68 -5.15 11.39
CA ASN A 172 11.73 -4.52 10.58
C ASN A 172 12.79 -3.83 11.47
N PRO A 173 13.93 -4.47 11.75
CA PRO A 173 15.02 -3.86 12.52
C PRO A 173 15.70 -2.65 11.85
N LYS A 174 15.44 -2.40 10.57
CA LYS A 174 15.99 -1.27 9.79
C LYS A 174 15.02 -0.11 9.69
N LEU A 175 14.06 -0.01 10.61
CA LEU A 175 13.04 1.03 10.62
C LEU A 175 13.67 2.41 10.78
N GLU A 176 13.38 3.33 9.86
CA GLU A 176 13.91 4.70 9.85
C GLU A 176 12.88 5.70 10.36
N GLY A 177 13.31 6.91 10.75
CA GLY A 177 12.42 7.99 11.20
C GLY A 177 11.99 7.96 12.67
N ILE A 178 12.46 6.96 13.41
CA ILE A 178 12.22 6.80 14.86
C ILE A 178 12.70 8.02 15.63
N SER A 179 11.93 8.44 16.63
CA SER A 179 12.29 9.53 17.53
C SER A 179 13.14 9.07 18.70
N HIS A 180 14.15 9.85 19.03
CA HIS A 180 15.06 9.62 20.14
C HIS A 180 15.35 10.92 20.90
N GLY A 181 15.46 10.81 22.21
CA GLY A 181 15.79 11.89 23.11
C GLY A 181 14.62 12.84 23.40
N MET A 182 14.99 13.96 24.02
CA MET A 182 14.10 15.02 24.45
C MET A 182 14.48 16.31 23.73
N GLY A 183 13.49 17.10 23.34
CA GLY A 183 13.73 18.38 22.67
C GLY A 183 12.59 18.82 21.77
N SER A 184 12.62 20.10 21.42
CA SER A 184 11.76 20.66 20.38
C SER A 184 12.13 20.11 19.00
N LEU A 185 11.26 20.36 18.03
CA LEU A 185 11.44 19.97 16.64
C LEU A 185 12.81 20.37 16.05
N ASP A 186 13.26 21.60 16.34
CA ASP A 186 14.51 22.17 15.83
C ASP A 186 15.74 21.65 16.57
N SER A 187 15.55 21.10 17.78
CA SER A 187 16.65 20.60 18.62
C SER A 187 17.05 19.17 18.28
N LEU A 188 16.19 18.42 17.57
CA LEU A 188 16.42 17.02 17.26
C LEU A 188 16.90 16.80 15.81
N PRO A 189 17.67 15.72 15.57
CA PRO A 189 18.17 15.38 14.23
C PRO A 189 17.09 15.34 13.14
N PHE A 190 17.44 15.83 11.94
CA PHE A 190 16.54 15.89 10.78
C PHE A 190 16.05 14.53 10.26
N ASN A 191 16.75 13.44 10.60
CA ASN A 191 16.35 12.08 10.26
C ASN A 191 15.30 11.48 11.21
N GLN A 192 14.90 12.20 12.26
CA GLN A 192 13.72 11.87 13.07
C GLN A 192 12.50 12.59 12.52
N PHE A 193 11.46 11.84 12.15
CA PHE A 193 10.31 12.37 11.41
C PHE A 193 9.09 12.63 12.29
N ASN A 194 9.30 12.88 13.57
CA ASN A 194 8.28 13.42 14.46
C ASN A 194 8.28 14.94 14.38
N VAL A 195 7.44 15.48 13.51
CA VAL A 195 7.25 16.91 13.27
C VAL A 195 6.06 17.48 14.03
N ALA A 196 5.55 16.76 15.02
CA ALA A 196 4.47 17.25 15.87
C ALA A 196 4.89 18.48 16.68
N GLU A 197 3.94 19.31 17.06
CA GLU A 197 4.16 20.52 17.83
C GLU A 197 3.19 20.57 19.02
N SER A 198 3.71 20.82 20.22
CA SER A 198 2.87 20.95 21.39
C SER A 198 1.93 22.14 21.26
N GLY A 199 0.63 21.94 21.53
CA GLY A 199 -0.39 22.98 21.37
C GLY A 199 -0.93 23.13 19.94
N ALA A 200 -0.46 22.32 18.97
CA ALA A 200 -1.01 22.34 17.64
C ALA A 200 -2.46 21.84 17.60
N GLU A 201 -3.28 22.53 16.80
CA GLU A 201 -4.65 22.16 16.49
C GLU A 201 -4.74 21.66 15.04
N THR A 202 -5.93 21.22 14.62
CA THR A 202 -6.10 20.71 13.25
C THR A 202 -5.78 21.73 12.15
N ASP A 203 -5.82 23.04 12.46
CA ASP A 203 -5.47 24.13 11.56
C ASP A 203 -3.96 24.22 11.24
N GLY A 204 -3.09 23.78 12.16
CA GLY A 204 -1.63 23.76 12.01
C GLY A 204 -1.08 22.56 11.22
N MET A 205 -1.91 21.55 10.94
CA MET A 205 -1.50 20.35 10.21
C MET A 205 -0.87 20.59 8.83
N PRO A 206 -1.29 21.61 8.04
CA PRO A 206 -0.64 21.88 6.75
C PRO A 206 0.82 22.28 6.86
N GLU A 207 1.21 23.02 7.92
CA GLU A 207 2.61 23.43 8.11
C GLU A 207 3.46 22.24 8.54
N GLN A 208 2.99 21.43 9.49
CA GLN A 208 3.67 20.18 9.85
C GLN A 208 3.79 19.22 8.65
N ALA A 209 2.80 19.16 7.75
CA ALA A 209 2.89 18.36 6.54
C ALA A 209 3.99 18.84 5.60
N LYS A 210 4.14 20.16 5.42
CA LYS A 210 5.22 20.74 4.62
C LYS A 210 6.58 20.46 5.24
N GLU A 211 6.69 20.57 6.56
CA GLU A 211 7.94 20.29 7.27
C GLU A 211 8.33 18.82 7.16
N LEU A 212 7.40 17.88 7.33
CA LEU A 212 7.67 16.45 7.09
C LEU A 212 8.17 16.19 5.67
N ILE A 213 7.51 16.78 4.66
CA ILE A 213 7.92 16.67 3.26
C ILE A 213 9.33 17.24 3.06
N SER A 214 9.65 18.38 3.69
CA SER A 214 10.97 19.00 3.67
C SER A 214 12.04 18.05 4.21
N ARG A 215 11.83 17.51 5.42
CA ARG A 215 12.76 16.55 6.05
C ARG A 215 12.97 15.30 5.20
N LEU A 216 11.89 14.72 4.67
CA LEU A 216 11.98 13.52 3.82
C LEU A 216 12.80 13.79 2.54
N ASN A 217 12.62 14.94 1.90
CA ASN A 217 13.36 15.30 0.69
C ASN A 217 14.83 15.67 0.97
N ASN A 218 15.15 16.08 2.19
CA ASN A 218 16.53 16.35 2.60
C ASN A 218 17.30 15.04 2.87
N ILE A 219 16.62 14.00 3.36
CA ILE A 219 17.24 12.71 3.68
C ILE A 219 17.26 11.75 2.49
N TYR A 220 16.20 11.74 1.67
CA TYR A 220 16.04 10.77 0.60
C TYR A 220 16.02 11.40 -0.79
N THR A 221 16.63 10.73 -1.76
CA THR A 221 16.39 11.02 -3.17
C THR A 221 14.96 10.65 -3.56
N ARG A 222 14.47 11.23 -4.67
CA ARG A 222 13.12 10.92 -5.18
C ARG A 222 12.95 9.43 -5.49
N GLU A 223 14.01 8.77 -5.96
CA GLU A 223 14.04 7.35 -6.30
C GLU A 223 13.95 6.48 -5.05
N GLN A 224 14.70 6.82 -4.00
CA GLN A 224 14.63 6.14 -2.70
C GLN A 224 13.24 6.29 -2.08
N LEU A 225 12.69 7.50 -2.06
CA LEU A 225 11.39 7.79 -1.45
C LEU A 225 10.23 7.06 -2.16
N LYS A 226 10.33 6.82 -3.47
CA LYS A 226 9.33 6.05 -4.24
C LYS A 226 9.26 4.57 -3.83
N GLN A 227 10.36 4.02 -3.32
CA GLN A 227 10.46 2.60 -2.98
C GLN A 227 10.01 2.32 -1.55
N LYS A 228 10.21 3.28 -0.64
CA LYS A 228 9.93 3.16 0.79
C LYS A 228 8.46 3.34 1.14
N TRP A 229 7.91 2.43 1.93
CA TRP A 229 6.62 2.63 2.59
C TRP A 229 6.78 3.46 3.85
N ILE A 230 6.08 4.60 3.89
CA ILE A 230 6.03 5.47 5.06
C ILE A 230 4.73 5.22 5.81
N MET A 231 4.84 4.92 7.09
CA MET A 231 3.72 4.91 8.02
C MET A 231 3.70 6.22 8.81
N LEU A 232 2.68 7.05 8.57
CA LEU A 232 2.54 8.34 9.19
C LEU A 232 1.40 8.32 10.21
N PHE A 233 1.71 8.64 11.46
CA PHE A 233 0.71 8.88 12.49
C PHE A 233 0.38 10.36 12.56
N ILE A 234 -0.91 10.70 12.51
CA ILE A 234 -1.37 12.07 12.78
C ILE A 234 -2.26 12.00 14.01
N THR A 235 -1.78 12.44 15.17
CA THR A 235 -2.57 12.44 16.41
C THR A 235 -2.88 13.87 16.80
N VAL A 236 -4.11 14.31 16.58
CA VAL A 236 -4.49 15.71 16.75
C VAL A 236 -5.93 15.85 17.21
N GLY A 237 -6.21 16.98 17.84
CA GLY A 237 -7.56 17.39 18.21
C GLY A 237 -7.84 17.31 19.69
N THR A 238 -6.90 16.81 20.50
CA THR A 238 -7.08 16.78 21.96
C THR A 238 -7.17 18.20 22.50
N GLU A 239 -6.38 19.14 21.95
CA GLU A 239 -6.43 20.56 22.30
C GLU A 239 -7.81 21.19 22.01
N GLU A 240 -8.29 21.12 20.76
CA GLU A 240 -9.62 21.64 20.35
C GLU A 240 -10.75 20.98 21.14
N PHE A 241 -10.70 19.65 21.28
CA PHE A 241 -11.75 18.87 21.95
C PHE A 241 -11.78 19.16 23.46
N CYS A 242 -10.62 19.25 24.13
CA CYS A 242 -10.50 19.44 25.57
C CYS A 242 -10.70 20.90 25.99
N ALA A 243 -9.92 21.80 25.40
CA ALA A 243 -9.83 23.19 25.83
C ALA A 243 -10.97 24.05 25.29
N LYS A 244 -11.45 23.77 24.06
CA LYS A 244 -12.43 24.62 23.36
C LYS A 244 -13.79 23.96 23.10
N CYS A 245 -13.86 22.63 23.18
CA CYS A 245 -15.02 21.84 22.73
C CYS A 245 -15.35 22.05 21.24
N ASP A 246 -14.34 22.34 20.43
CA ASP A 246 -14.52 22.67 19.02
C ASP A 246 -14.53 21.42 18.12
N PRO A 247 -15.24 21.47 16.97
CA PRO A 247 -15.11 20.47 15.92
C PRO A 247 -13.75 20.59 15.20
N PRO A 248 -13.29 19.54 14.49
CA PRO A 248 -12.04 19.63 13.74
C PRO A 248 -12.15 20.56 12.53
N ASN A 249 -11.07 21.26 12.22
CA ASN A 249 -10.87 21.95 10.94
C ASN A 249 -10.58 20.92 9.81
N VAL A 250 -11.66 20.38 9.25
CA VAL A 250 -11.59 19.39 8.15
C VAL A 250 -10.90 19.96 6.90
N THR A 251 -10.99 21.26 6.66
CA THR A 251 -10.36 21.91 5.51
C THR A 251 -8.84 21.85 5.60
N ALA A 252 -8.28 22.16 6.78
CA ALA A 252 -6.85 22.06 7.02
C ALA A 252 -6.35 20.61 6.98
N LEU A 253 -7.08 19.67 7.59
CA LEU A 253 -6.76 18.24 7.50
C LEU A 253 -6.75 17.74 6.05
N ARG A 254 -7.78 18.07 5.27
CA ARG A 254 -7.85 17.73 3.84
C ARG A 254 -6.69 18.32 3.05
N HIS A 255 -6.34 19.57 3.31
CA HIS A 255 -5.22 20.22 2.64
C HIS A 255 -3.91 19.49 2.93
N SER A 256 -3.64 19.18 4.20
CA SER A 256 -2.47 18.41 4.65
C SER A 256 -2.37 17.06 3.95
N LEU A 257 -3.47 16.29 3.92
CA LEU A 257 -3.52 14.98 3.26
C LEU A 257 -3.29 15.08 1.75
N LYS A 258 -3.78 16.13 1.08
CA LYS A 258 -3.50 16.38 -0.35
C LYS A 258 -2.03 16.68 -0.60
N LEU A 259 -1.39 17.47 0.27
CA LEU A 259 0.05 17.76 0.18
C LEU A 259 0.87 16.47 0.32
N LEU A 260 0.58 15.67 1.35
CA LEU A 260 1.26 14.40 1.62
C LEU A 260 1.08 13.40 0.47
N ARG A 261 -0.15 13.19 -0.01
CA ARG A 261 -0.45 12.29 -1.14
C ARG A 261 0.25 12.70 -2.43
N LYS A 262 0.43 14.00 -2.65
CA LYS A 262 1.12 14.53 -3.85
C LYS A 262 2.62 14.26 -3.80
N SER A 263 3.24 14.43 -2.63
CA SER A 263 4.69 14.35 -2.45
C SER A 263 5.21 12.94 -2.17
N ILE A 264 4.43 12.08 -1.49
CA ILE A 264 4.86 10.76 -1.03
C ILE A 264 4.07 9.69 -1.78
N LYS A 265 4.78 8.77 -2.47
CA LYS A 265 4.12 7.77 -3.34
C LYS A 265 3.52 6.60 -2.58
N LYS A 266 4.25 6.05 -1.61
CA LYS A 266 3.87 4.89 -0.79
C LYS A 266 3.65 5.33 0.64
N LEU A 267 2.40 5.63 0.98
CA LEU A 267 2.06 6.28 2.24
C LEU A 267 0.84 5.61 2.88
N PHE A 268 1.01 5.19 4.12
CA PHE A 268 -0.09 4.74 4.97
C PHE A 268 -0.24 5.71 6.14
N ILE A 269 -1.36 6.44 6.17
CA ILE A 269 -1.67 7.41 7.21
C ILE A 269 -2.65 6.80 8.20
N VAL A 270 -2.30 6.87 9.48
CA VAL A 270 -3.20 6.57 10.60
C VAL A 270 -3.54 7.88 11.30
N LEU A 271 -4.72 8.41 11.01
CA LEU A 271 -5.24 9.64 11.59
C LEU A 271 -6.03 9.31 12.85
N VAL A 272 -5.55 9.78 14.00
CA VAL A 272 -6.11 9.51 15.32
C VAL A 272 -6.70 10.79 15.89
N GLY A 273 -8.00 10.78 16.13
CA GLY A 273 -8.72 11.87 16.76
C GLY A 273 -8.54 11.93 18.29
N PRO A 274 -9.34 12.76 18.98
CA PRO A 274 -9.17 13.08 20.40
C PRO A 274 -9.17 11.85 21.32
N ILE A 275 -8.50 11.98 22.47
CA ILE A 275 -8.46 10.89 23.46
C ILE A 275 -9.83 10.68 24.11
N HIS A 276 -10.19 9.40 24.24
CA HIS A 276 -11.33 8.94 25.04
C HIS A 276 -10.86 7.84 25.99
N VAL A 277 -10.71 8.18 27.26
CA VAL A 277 -10.35 7.23 28.32
C VAL A 277 -11.58 6.93 29.16
N ALA A 278 -11.91 5.67 29.41
CA ALA A 278 -13.09 5.29 30.19
C ALA A 278 -12.87 4.09 31.12
N ARG A 279 -13.67 4.04 32.20
CA ARG A 279 -13.71 2.94 33.19
C ARG A 279 -14.37 1.66 32.70
N SER A 280 -15.13 1.76 31.62
CA SER A 280 -15.87 0.64 31.08
C SER A 280 -15.50 0.47 29.63
N SER A 281 -15.49 -0.78 29.19
CA SER A 281 -15.43 -1.10 27.78
C SER A 281 -16.61 -0.53 26.98
N ALA A 282 -17.74 -0.33 27.66
CA ALA A 282 -18.90 0.43 27.15
C ALA A 282 -18.60 1.93 26.93
N MET A 283 -17.45 2.43 27.39
CA MET A 283 -16.94 3.78 27.11
C MET A 283 -17.89 4.91 27.51
N THR A 284 -18.65 4.69 28.58
CA THR A 284 -19.81 5.52 28.97
C THR A 284 -19.46 6.89 29.55
N TYR A 285 -18.29 7.05 30.18
CA TYR A 285 -17.83 8.33 30.72
C TYR A 285 -16.37 8.59 30.34
N ASN A 286 -16.09 9.76 29.76
CA ASN A 286 -14.73 10.15 29.38
C ASN A 286 -14.00 10.79 30.58
N LEU A 287 -12.96 10.13 31.06
CA LEU A 287 -12.11 10.56 32.17
C LEU A 287 -11.28 11.81 31.87
N LEU A 288 -11.22 12.19 30.60
CA LEU A 288 -10.67 13.47 30.17
C LEU A 288 -11.57 14.66 30.56
N LYS A 289 -12.90 14.47 30.63
CA LYS A 289 -13.89 15.53 30.87
C LYS A 289 -13.56 16.44 32.08
N PRO A 290 -13.29 15.92 33.29
CA PRO A 290 -13.01 16.78 34.45
C PRO A 290 -11.64 17.48 34.41
N ARG A 291 -10.74 17.07 33.52
CA ARG A 291 -9.37 17.63 33.38
C ARG A 291 -9.29 18.77 32.37
N CYS A 292 -10.41 19.11 31.75
CA CYS A 292 -10.48 19.96 30.57
C CYS A 292 -11.23 21.26 30.86
N PRO A 293 -10.67 22.43 30.49
CA PRO A 293 -11.29 23.74 30.73
C PRO A 293 -12.70 23.87 30.16
N CYS A 294 -12.95 23.37 28.95
CA CYS A 294 -14.28 23.41 28.34
C CYS A 294 -15.11 22.16 28.65
N LEU A 295 -14.55 20.95 28.47
CA LEU A 295 -15.35 19.72 28.64
C LEU A 295 -15.93 19.56 30.05
N SER A 296 -15.27 20.10 31.08
CA SER A 296 -15.78 20.07 32.45
C SER A 296 -17.13 20.79 32.58
N LYS A 297 -17.37 21.83 31.78
CA LYS A 297 -18.55 22.71 31.83
C LYS A 297 -19.72 22.24 30.97
N ILE A 298 -19.49 21.43 29.94
CA ILE A 298 -20.56 20.97 29.04
C ILE A 298 -21.31 19.74 29.61
N SER A 299 -22.56 19.57 29.20
CA SER A 299 -23.38 18.40 29.52
C SER A 299 -22.91 17.14 28.79
N ASN A 300 -23.31 15.96 29.27
CA ASN A 300 -23.01 14.68 28.59
C ASN A 300 -23.66 14.59 27.20
N SER A 301 -24.82 15.25 26.99
CA SER A 301 -25.47 15.32 25.68
C SER A 301 -24.63 16.15 24.69
N GLN A 302 -24.15 17.33 25.10
CA GLN A 302 -23.26 18.15 24.29
C GLN A 302 -21.94 17.43 23.97
N LEU A 303 -21.36 16.73 24.95
CA LEU A 303 -20.18 15.89 24.73
C LEU A 303 -20.44 14.80 23.69
N GLY A 304 -21.58 14.11 23.77
CA GLY A 304 -21.99 13.10 22.79
C GLY A 304 -22.15 13.67 21.38
N ASN A 305 -22.73 14.87 21.26
CA ASN A 305 -22.84 15.58 19.99
C ASN A 305 -21.47 15.95 19.41
N LEU A 306 -20.57 16.50 20.23
CA LEU A 306 -19.21 16.84 19.82
C LEU A 306 -18.46 15.60 19.32
N GLN A 307 -18.52 14.49 20.08
CA GLN A 307 -17.94 13.21 19.66
C GLN A 307 -18.52 12.70 18.34
N GLN A 308 -19.82 12.88 18.12
CA GLN A 308 -20.45 12.50 16.87
C GLN A 308 -19.98 13.38 15.71
N THR A 309 -19.78 14.67 15.93
CA THR A 309 -19.23 15.61 14.93
C THR A 309 -17.81 15.21 14.52
N TRP A 310 -16.92 14.97 15.49
CA TRP A 310 -15.58 14.45 15.24
C TRP A 310 -15.59 13.13 14.46
N ARG A 311 -16.45 12.19 14.85
CA ARG A 311 -16.61 10.91 14.15
C ARG A 311 -17.05 11.10 12.71
N LYS A 312 -18.09 11.91 12.46
CA LYS A 312 -18.62 12.18 11.12
C LYS A 312 -17.54 12.81 10.24
N ALA A 313 -16.85 13.83 10.75
CA ALA A 313 -15.80 14.54 10.03
C ALA A 313 -14.66 13.61 9.59
N LEU A 314 -14.11 12.82 10.52
CA LEU A 314 -12.98 11.94 10.23
C LEU A 314 -13.36 10.75 9.34
N THR A 315 -14.55 10.16 9.52
CA THR A 315 -15.05 9.11 8.62
C THR A 315 -15.30 9.64 7.22
N GLN A 316 -15.87 10.84 7.07
CA GLN A 316 -16.05 11.45 5.75
C GLN A 316 -14.71 11.70 5.06
N LEU A 317 -13.70 12.15 5.80
CA LEU A 317 -12.36 12.39 5.29
C LEU A 317 -11.68 11.08 4.85
N GLU A 318 -11.83 9.98 5.59
CA GLU A 318 -11.35 8.66 5.19
C GLU A 318 -11.95 8.22 3.84
N LEU A 319 -13.28 8.36 3.71
CA LEU A 319 -14.00 8.00 2.49
C LEU A 319 -13.62 8.88 1.29
N GLU A 320 -13.30 10.16 1.50
CA GLU A 320 -12.85 11.07 0.45
C GLU A 320 -11.55 10.60 -0.23
N PHE A 321 -10.63 10.01 0.54
CA PHE A 321 -9.34 9.54 0.05
C PHE A 321 -9.32 8.06 -0.35
N TYR A 322 -10.44 7.35 -0.17
CA TYR A 322 -10.60 5.95 -0.50
C TYR A 322 -10.99 5.74 -1.98
N GLU A 323 -10.05 5.24 -2.78
CA GLU A 323 -10.26 4.96 -4.19
C GLU A 323 -10.69 3.49 -4.43
N LYS A 324 -11.97 3.18 -4.23
CA LYS A 324 -12.51 1.81 -4.34
C LYS A 324 -12.13 1.05 -5.64
N LYS A 325 -11.96 1.76 -6.77
CA LYS A 325 -11.63 1.16 -8.07
C LYS A 325 -10.13 0.93 -8.28
N ASN A 326 -9.27 1.49 -7.43
CA ASN A 326 -7.83 1.34 -7.52
C ASN A 326 -7.44 -0.06 -7.03
N LYS A 327 -6.97 -0.91 -7.94
CA LYS A 327 -6.58 -2.29 -7.62
C LYS A 327 -5.27 -2.37 -6.82
N ASN A 328 -4.37 -1.40 -7.01
CA ASN A 328 -3.05 -1.36 -6.38
C ASN A 328 -2.83 0.02 -5.72
N PRO A 329 -3.58 0.34 -4.65
CA PRO A 329 -3.47 1.63 -3.99
C PRO A 329 -2.07 1.80 -3.38
N THR A 330 -1.41 2.93 -3.60
CA THR A 330 -0.14 3.26 -2.91
C THR A 330 -0.32 4.28 -1.79
N PHE A 331 -1.54 4.78 -1.61
CA PHE A 331 -1.94 5.67 -0.54
C PHE A 331 -3.12 5.04 0.21
N ALA A 332 -3.02 4.94 1.54
CA ALA A 332 -4.14 4.60 2.39
C ALA A 332 -4.26 5.59 3.54
N LEU A 333 -5.49 5.95 3.86
CA LEU A 333 -5.86 6.71 5.05
C LEU A 333 -6.76 5.81 5.88
N LEU A 334 -6.42 5.64 7.15
CA LEU A 334 -7.28 5.04 8.17
C LEU A 334 -7.58 6.11 9.22
N ALA A 335 -8.85 6.46 9.37
CA ALA A 335 -9.27 7.47 10.33
C ALA A 335 -9.89 6.83 11.58
N LEU A 336 -9.17 6.90 12.70
CA LEU A 336 -9.66 6.51 14.01
C LEU A 336 -10.26 7.73 14.69
N SER A 337 -11.60 7.80 14.70
CA SER A 337 -12.35 8.95 15.26
C SER A 337 -11.99 9.34 16.71
N LYS A 338 -11.39 8.43 17.47
CA LYS A 338 -10.88 8.66 18.82
C LYS A 338 -9.85 7.62 19.22
N LEU A 339 -8.86 8.03 20.02
CA LEU A 339 -7.96 7.12 20.72
C LEU A 339 -8.68 6.54 21.94
N LYS A 340 -9.02 5.24 21.90
CA LYS A 340 -9.78 4.61 22.99
C LYS A 340 -8.83 3.94 23.97
N ILE A 341 -8.92 4.30 25.25
CA ILE A 341 -8.19 3.62 26.33
C ILE A 341 -9.22 3.16 27.36
N GLY A 342 -9.46 1.85 27.41
CA GLY A 342 -10.26 1.22 28.46
C GLY A 342 -9.38 0.93 29.67
N ILE A 343 -9.91 1.04 30.88
CA ILE A 343 -9.22 0.64 32.10
C ILE A 343 -10.10 -0.42 32.78
N ASP A 344 -9.49 -1.48 33.32
CA ASP A 344 -10.19 -2.38 34.22
C ASP A 344 -10.64 -1.59 35.47
N SER A 345 -11.87 -1.85 35.90
CA SER A 345 -12.46 -1.36 37.15
C SER A 345 -11.54 -1.46 38.38
N LYS A 346 -10.61 -2.43 38.38
CA LYS A 346 -9.69 -2.69 39.50
C LYS A 346 -8.43 -1.81 39.52
N GLN A 347 -8.07 -1.12 38.43
CA GLN A 347 -6.89 -0.25 38.40
C GLN A 347 -7.23 1.22 38.72
N PRO A 348 -6.35 1.96 39.44
CA PRO A 348 -6.61 3.36 39.78
C PRO A 348 -6.54 4.27 38.54
N LEU A 349 -7.60 5.01 38.30
CA LEU A 349 -7.80 5.86 37.11
C LEU A 349 -6.79 6.97 36.89
N GLU A 350 -6.23 7.46 37.99
CA GLU A 350 -5.37 8.65 38.01
C GLU A 350 -3.97 8.32 37.52
N GLN A 351 -3.65 7.04 37.30
CA GLN A 351 -2.33 6.58 36.89
C GLN A 351 -2.08 6.60 35.38
N LEU A 352 -3.03 7.02 34.53
CA LEU A 352 -2.77 7.15 33.08
C LEU A 352 -2.54 8.58 32.62
N PHE A 353 -2.85 9.56 33.47
CA PHE A 353 -2.68 10.97 33.19
C PHE A 353 -1.57 11.57 34.03
N LEU A 354 -1.03 12.69 33.58
CA LEU A 354 -0.23 13.57 34.43
C LEU A 354 -1.15 14.26 35.45
N SER A 355 -0.62 14.55 36.64
CA SER A 355 -1.40 15.15 37.72
C SER A 355 -2.03 16.47 37.29
N LYS A 356 -3.36 16.59 37.43
CA LYS A 356 -4.16 17.77 37.05
C LYS A 356 -4.02 18.22 35.58
N SER A 357 -3.56 17.34 34.69
CA SER A 357 -3.36 17.63 33.27
C SER A 357 -4.18 16.67 32.39
N PRO A 358 -4.66 17.10 31.21
CA PRO A 358 -5.30 16.22 30.23
C PRO A 358 -4.29 15.31 29.49
N LEU A 359 -2.99 15.53 29.67
CA LEU A 359 -1.93 14.75 29.02
C LEU A 359 -1.76 13.37 29.65
N LEU A 360 -1.46 12.38 28.82
CA LEU A 360 -1.14 11.03 29.26
C LEU A 360 0.26 10.98 29.86
N ASN A 361 0.45 10.11 30.86
CA ASN A 361 1.78 9.79 31.36
C ASN A 361 2.37 8.59 30.61
N SER A 362 3.55 8.11 31.01
CA SER A 362 4.26 7.01 30.32
C SER A 362 3.45 5.71 30.27
N LEU A 363 2.62 5.45 31.29
CA LEU A 363 1.72 4.29 31.30
C LEU A 363 0.55 4.50 30.33
N GLY A 364 -0.04 5.69 30.32
CA GLY A 364 -1.08 6.08 29.35
C GLY A 364 -0.60 5.97 27.90
N HIS A 365 0.63 6.43 27.61
CA HIS A 365 1.28 6.26 26.29
C HIS A 365 1.48 4.79 25.93
N THR A 366 1.93 3.97 26.88
CA THR A 366 2.06 2.51 26.69
C THR A 366 0.72 1.87 26.31
N TYR A 367 -0.37 2.24 26.98
CA TYR A 367 -1.70 1.74 26.69
C TYR A 367 -2.20 2.22 25.32
N ALA A 368 -1.92 3.49 24.97
CA ALA A 368 -2.24 4.05 23.66
C ALA A 368 -1.54 3.29 22.52
N ALA A 369 -0.24 2.99 22.67
CA ALA A 369 0.54 2.23 21.71
C ALA A 369 -0.02 0.81 21.51
N LYS A 370 -0.28 0.09 22.61
CA LYS A 370 -0.84 -1.26 22.58
C LYS A 370 -2.23 -1.29 21.94
N TRP A 371 -3.09 -0.34 22.33
CA TRP A 371 -4.42 -0.22 21.73
C TRP A 371 -4.33 0.04 20.23
N LEU A 372 -3.45 0.96 19.82
CA LEU A 372 -3.27 1.31 18.42
C LEU A 372 -2.80 0.11 17.61
N TRP A 373 -1.77 -0.59 18.08
CA TRP A 373 -1.28 -1.84 17.47
C TRP A 373 -2.40 -2.85 17.28
N ASN A 374 -3.07 -3.23 18.36
CA ASN A 374 -4.14 -4.22 18.32
C ASN A 374 -5.29 -3.78 17.41
N ARG A 375 -5.63 -2.49 17.43
CA ARG A 375 -6.66 -1.93 16.54
C ARG A 375 -6.28 -2.01 15.07
N LEU A 376 -5.00 -1.83 14.71
CA LEU A 376 -4.54 -1.90 13.33
C LEU A 376 -4.44 -3.34 12.81
N ILE A 377 -4.10 -4.30 13.67
CA ILE A 377 -4.00 -5.73 13.32
C ILE A 377 -5.37 -6.42 13.29
N ALA A 378 -6.18 -6.28 14.34
CA ALA A 378 -7.47 -6.95 14.45
C ALA A 378 -8.61 -6.20 13.72
N GLY A 379 -8.41 -4.94 13.36
CA GLY A 379 -9.38 -4.14 12.61
C GLY A 379 -10.55 -3.63 13.47
N SER A 380 -11.67 -3.31 12.83
CA SER A 380 -12.86 -2.76 13.51
C SER A 380 -13.54 -3.75 14.46
N ARG A 381 -13.27 -5.05 14.28
CA ARG A 381 -13.73 -6.14 15.16
C ARG A 381 -12.98 -6.19 16.49
N TYR A 382 -11.90 -5.41 16.64
CA TYR A 382 -11.24 -5.23 17.93
C TYR A 382 -12.24 -4.60 18.92
N ASN A 383 -12.87 -5.47 19.71
CA ASN A 383 -13.91 -5.09 20.64
C ASN A 383 -13.34 -5.05 22.05
N LEU A 384 -13.17 -3.84 22.59
CA LEU A 384 -12.86 -3.66 24.00
C LEU A 384 -13.99 -4.18 24.92
N SER A 385 -15.19 -4.45 24.37
CA SER A 385 -16.45 -4.75 25.09
C SER A 385 -16.70 -6.20 25.48
N SER A 386 -15.78 -7.14 25.23
CA SER A 386 -15.93 -8.47 25.81
C SER A 386 -15.58 -8.40 27.31
N PRO A 387 -16.48 -8.78 28.24
CA PRO A 387 -16.23 -8.78 29.68
C PRO A 387 -14.97 -9.58 30.09
N ASN A 388 -14.58 -10.54 29.25
CA ASN A 388 -13.41 -11.41 29.45
C ASN A 388 -12.14 -10.92 28.72
N GLN A 389 -12.18 -9.78 28.00
CA GLN A 389 -11.01 -9.15 27.36
C GLN A 389 -10.56 -7.86 28.07
N ILE A 390 -11.14 -7.57 29.24
CA ILE A 390 -10.76 -6.44 30.09
C ILE A 390 -9.58 -6.88 30.96
N SER A 391 -8.45 -7.15 30.29
CA SER A 391 -7.14 -7.04 30.89
C SER A 391 -6.19 -6.49 29.84
N ILE A 392 -6.28 -5.18 29.56
CA ILE A 392 -5.07 -4.46 29.09
C ILE A 392 -3.94 -4.61 30.14
N ALA A 393 -4.29 -5.06 31.35
CA ALA A 393 -3.43 -5.56 32.42
C ALA A 393 -2.65 -6.86 32.11
N GLU A 394 -2.92 -7.60 31.04
CA GLU A 394 -2.09 -8.74 30.63
C GLU A 394 -1.65 -8.55 29.17
N GLU A 395 -0.47 -7.97 28.99
CA GLU A 395 0.63 -8.35 28.07
C GLU A 395 0.39 -8.86 26.63
N SER A 396 -0.83 -9.12 26.16
CA SER A 396 -1.08 -9.74 24.86
C SER A 396 -1.12 -8.70 23.74
N TYR A 397 -0.03 -8.63 22.99
CA TYR A 397 -0.02 -8.05 21.66
C TYR A 397 -0.65 -9.03 20.67
N PHE A 398 -1.50 -8.54 19.77
CA PHE A 398 -2.01 -9.38 18.70
C PHE A 398 -0.94 -9.55 17.62
N CYS A 399 -0.61 -10.80 17.30
CA CYS A 399 0.16 -11.09 16.11
C CYS A 399 -0.70 -10.97 14.84
N PRO A 400 -0.13 -10.49 13.72
CA PRO A 400 -0.77 -10.61 12.42
C PRO A 400 -1.09 -12.08 12.12
N SER A 401 -2.30 -12.38 11.67
CA SER A 401 -2.68 -13.76 11.33
C SER A 401 -2.17 -14.13 9.94
N LEU A 402 -1.85 -15.41 9.72
CA LEU A 402 -1.42 -15.89 8.40
C LEU A 402 -2.53 -15.76 7.34
N GLY A 403 -3.80 -15.86 7.74
CA GLY A 403 -4.94 -15.66 6.84
C GLY A 403 -5.18 -14.20 6.45
N CYS A 404 -4.61 -13.23 7.18
CA CYS A 404 -4.60 -11.82 6.79
C CYS A 404 -3.52 -11.05 7.55
N PRO A 405 -2.27 -11.05 7.08
CA PRO A 405 -1.13 -10.50 7.81
C PRO A 405 -0.93 -8.99 7.58
N TYR A 406 -1.94 -8.31 7.04
CA TYR A 406 -1.88 -6.91 6.65
C TYR A 406 -2.54 -6.01 7.69
N PHE A 407 -2.13 -4.74 7.74
CA PHE A 407 -2.88 -3.72 8.46
C PHE A 407 -4.30 -3.62 7.90
N ARG A 408 -5.30 -3.53 8.78
CA ARG A 408 -6.70 -3.51 8.39
C ARG A 408 -7.10 -2.13 7.88
N THR A 409 -7.40 -2.05 6.59
CA THR A 409 -7.81 -0.83 5.88
C THR A 409 -9.10 -1.06 5.10
N LEU A 410 -9.74 0.01 4.61
CA LEU A 410 -10.95 -0.11 3.78
C LEU A 410 -10.75 -0.96 2.52
N PHE A 411 -9.51 -1.13 2.05
CA PHE A 411 -9.18 -1.94 0.87
C PHE A 411 -9.26 -3.45 1.13
N ASN A 412 -8.90 -3.92 2.33
CA ASN A 412 -8.81 -5.36 2.65
C ASN A 412 -9.86 -5.86 3.65
N VAL A 413 -10.70 -4.97 4.20
CA VAL A 413 -11.84 -5.35 5.05
C VAL A 413 -12.85 -6.23 4.31
N PRO A 414 -13.29 -5.93 3.06
CA PRO A 414 -14.28 -6.76 2.38
C PRO A 414 -13.76 -8.16 2.05
N LYS A 415 -12.49 -8.25 1.64
CA LYS A 415 -11.79 -9.50 1.32
C LYS A 415 -10.29 -9.31 1.55
N CYS A 416 -9.71 -10.14 2.41
CA CYS A 416 -8.27 -10.22 2.55
C CYS A 416 -7.76 -11.31 1.62
N VAL A 417 -7.00 -10.93 0.60
CA VAL A 417 -6.41 -11.87 -0.36
C VAL A 417 -4.95 -12.05 -0.01
N VAL A 418 -4.60 -13.26 0.40
CA VAL A 418 -3.22 -13.66 0.64
C VAL A 418 -2.72 -14.40 -0.59
N ARG A 419 -1.49 -14.11 -1.01
CA ARG A 419 -0.82 -14.78 -2.13
C ARG A 419 0.53 -15.28 -1.67
N THR A 420 0.79 -16.55 -1.90
CA THR A 420 2.11 -17.12 -1.63
C THR A 420 3.10 -16.66 -2.70
N ARG A 421 4.39 -16.61 -2.36
CA ARG A 421 5.43 -16.26 -3.34
C ARG A 421 5.50 -17.25 -4.49
N SER A 422 5.34 -18.54 -4.21
CA SER A 422 5.36 -19.59 -5.24
C SER A 422 4.20 -19.45 -6.25
N GLU A 423 2.99 -19.10 -5.79
CA GLU A 423 1.86 -18.78 -6.67
C GLU A 423 2.14 -17.55 -7.54
N PHE A 424 2.72 -16.52 -6.94
CA PHE A 424 3.05 -15.28 -7.66
C PHE A 424 4.12 -15.50 -8.73
N GLU A 425 5.18 -16.25 -8.42
CA GLU A 425 6.24 -16.60 -9.37
C GLU A 425 5.72 -17.47 -10.52
N LYS A 426 4.86 -18.46 -10.23
CA LYS A 426 4.20 -19.26 -11.27
C LYS A 426 3.37 -18.39 -12.20
N ARG A 427 2.65 -17.41 -11.64
CA ARG A 427 1.84 -16.48 -12.43
C ARG A 427 2.71 -15.58 -13.30
N LEU A 428 3.79 -15.01 -12.76
CA LEU A 428 4.74 -14.19 -13.51
C LEU A 428 5.30 -14.95 -14.72
N LYS A 429 5.78 -16.19 -14.50
CA LYS A 429 6.27 -17.06 -15.59
C LYS A 429 5.20 -17.30 -16.66
N SER A 430 3.95 -17.54 -16.24
CA SER A 430 2.84 -17.75 -17.19
C SER A 430 2.45 -16.50 -17.97
N GLU A 431 2.67 -15.30 -17.40
CA GLU A 431 2.40 -14.02 -18.07
C GLU A 431 3.53 -13.73 -19.07
N GLU A 432 4.80 -13.93 -18.69
CA GLU A 432 5.96 -13.82 -19.57
C GLU A 432 5.86 -14.77 -20.77
N GLU A 433 5.50 -16.04 -20.53
CA GLU A 433 5.34 -17.04 -21.59
C GLU A 433 4.20 -16.67 -22.55
N ARG A 434 3.08 -16.14 -22.04
CA ARG A 434 1.99 -15.64 -22.88
C ARG A 434 2.42 -14.46 -23.75
N THR A 435 3.11 -13.47 -23.18
CA THR A 435 3.64 -12.35 -23.95
C THR A 435 4.64 -12.80 -25.02
N PHE A 436 5.48 -13.80 -24.71
CA PHE A 436 6.42 -14.37 -25.67
C PHE A 436 5.70 -15.09 -26.82
N ILE A 437 4.65 -15.86 -26.53
CA ILE A 437 3.83 -16.54 -27.55
C ILE A 437 3.08 -15.51 -28.41
N GLU A 438 2.53 -14.44 -27.82
CA GLU A 438 1.91 -13.34 -28.58
C GLU A 438 2.91 -12.66 -29.51
N GLU A 439 4.14 -12.42 -29.06
CA GLU A 439 5.17 -11.83 -29.90
C GLU A 439 5.57 -12.77 -31.05
N LEU A 440 5.75 -14.07 -30.77
CA LEU A 440 6.04 -15.08 -31.78
C LEU A 440 4.93 -15.21 -32.82
N THR A 441 3.67 -15.19 -32.39
CA THR A 441 2.52 -15.27 -33.29
C THR A 441 2.37 -14.00 -34.13
N GLY A 442 2.64 -12.82 -33.54
CA GLY A 442 2.73 -11.55 -34.27
C GLY A 442 3.80 -11.57 -35.37
N ARG A 443 5.01 -12.06 -35.06
CA ARG A 443 6.08 -12.23 -36.06
C ARG A 443 5.70 -13.20 -37.17
N ARG A 444 5.09 -14.35 -36.84
CA ARG A 444 4.62 -15.32 -37.85
C ARG A 444 3.55 -14.72 -38.76
N ARG A 445 2.61 -13.94 -38.22
CA ARG A 445 1.58 -13.26 -39.01
C ARG A 445 2.18 -12.28 -40.02
N LEU A 446 3.15 -11.48 -39.57
CA LEU A 446 3.84 -10.50 -40.42
C LEU A 446 4.65 -11.15 -41.54
N ILE A 447 5.27 -12.30 -41.27
CA ILE A 447 5.97 -13.10 -42.30
C ILE A 447 4.98 -13.68 -43.30
N ASN A 448 3.85 -14.22 -42.84
CA ASN A 448 2.85 -14.84 -43.71
C ASN A 448 2.15 -13.82 -44.62
N GLU A 449 1.82 -12.63 -44.12
CA GLU A 449 1.18 -11.57 -44.93
C GLU A 449 2.11 -11.02 -46.02
N ASN A 450 3.43 -11.04 -45.77
CA ASN A 450 4.44 -10.52 -46.68
C ASN A 450 5.34 -11.62 -47.28
N LEU A 451 4.88 -12.87 -47.29
CA LEU A 451 5.68 -14.05 -47.65
C LEU A 451 6.29 -13.91 -49.06
N ILE A 452 5.51 -13.40 -50.00
CA ILE A 452 5.94 -13.15 -51.38
C ILE A 452 7.10 -12.14 -51.42
N PHE A 453 7.02 -11.07 -50.64
CA PHE A 453 8.07 -10.05 -50.56
C PHE A 453 9.37 -10.62 -49.99
N TRP A 454 9.27 -11.38 -48.90
CA TRP A 454 10.42 -12.02 -48.25
C TRP A 454 11.10 -13.09 -49.12
N ILE A 455 10.37 -13.72 -50.05
CA ILE A 455 10.92 -14.68 -51.02
C ILE A 455 11.50 -13.96 -52.24
N LEU A 456 10.84 -12.92 -52.76
CA LEU A 456 11.26 -12.24 -53.99
C LEU A 456 12.54 -11.44 -53.81
N ILE A 457 12.77 -10.81 -52.65
CA ILE A 457 13.99 -10.03 -52.40
C ILE A 457 15.28 -10.85 -52.58
N PRO A 458 15.48 -12.00 -51.90
CA PRO A 458 16.71 -12.77 -52.05
C PRO A 458 16.86 -13.38 -53.45
N ILE A 459 15.77 -13.72 -54.13
CA ILE A 459 15.80 -14.19 -55.53
C ILE A 459 16.24 -13.07 -56.46
N LEU A 460 15.74 -11.85 -56.27
CA LEU A 460 16.14 -10.70 -57.07
C LEU A 460 17.61 -10.34 -56.83
N LEU A 461 18.05 -10.38 -55.57
CA LEU A 461 19.45 -10.15 -55.19
C LEU A 461 20.39 -11.20 -55.77
N SER A 462 20.00 -12.48 -55.78
CA SER A 462 20.80 -13.54 -56.37
C SER A 462 20.85 -13.43 -57.90
N LEU A 463 19.74 -13.10 -58.55
CA LEU A 463 19.70 -12.87 -59.99
C LEU A 463 20.61 -11.69 -60.39
N LEU A 464 20.54 -10.59 -59.64
CA LEU A 464 21.38 -9.41 -59.84
C LEU A 464 22.86 -9.73 -59.67
N SER A 465 23.22 -10.56 -58.68
CA SER A 465 24.62 -10.97 -58.48
C SER A 465 25.11 -11.81 -59.65
N VAL A 466 24.33 -12.79 -60.12
CA VAL A 466 24.68 -13.65 -61.27
C VAL A 466 24.85 -12.82 -62.54
N ILE A 467 23.94 -11.88 -62.80
CA ILE A 467 24.03 -10.99 -63.96
C ILE A 467 25.28 -10.11 -63.85
N SER A 468 25.54 -9.52 -62.68
CA SER A 468 26.71 -8.66 -62.46
C SER A 468 28.02 -9.43 -62.66
N PHE A 469 28.20 -10.56 -61.97
CA PHE A 469 29.39 -11.39 -62.10
C PHE A 469 29.53 -11.99 -63.50
N GLY A 470 28.45 -12.50 -64.10
CA GLY A 470 28.46 -13.02 -65.46
C GLY A 470 28.85 -11.98 -66.50
N THR A 471 28.36 -10.74 -66.36
CA THR A 471 28.72 -9.64 -67.26
C THR A 471 30.19 -9.24 -67.08
N ILE A 472 30.69 -9.21 -65.84
CA ILE A 472 32.10 -8.95 -65.56
C ILE A 472 32.98 -10.02 -66.21
N PHE A 473 32.69 -11.30 -66.02
CA PHE A 473 33.45 -12.40 -66.61
C PHE A 473 33.38 -12.40 -68.14
N PHE A 474 32.22 -12.10 -68.73
CA PHE A 474 32.07 -12.02 -70.19
C PHE A 474 32.91 -10.87 -70.79
N LEU A 475 32.85 -9.68 -70.18
CA LEU A 475 33.66 -8.53 -70.61
C LEU A 475 35.16 -8.77 -70.43
N GLN A 476 35.55 -9.53 -69.40
CA GLN A 476 36.93 -9.92 -69.16
C GLN A 476 37.41 -10.97 -70.17
N GLY A 477 36.53 -11.90 -70.57
CA GLY A 477 36.75 -12.87 -71.63
C GLY A 477 36.95 -12.21 -73.00
N LEU A 478 36.16 -11.20 -73.35
CA LEU A 478 36.30 -10.44 -74.60
C LEU A 478 37.63 -9.66 -74.71
N LYS A 479 38.28 -9.36 -73.58
CA LYS A 479 39.60 -8.71 -73.54
C LYS A 479 40.76 -9.70 -73.50
N SER A 480 40.49 -11.00 -73.38
CA SER A 480 41.51 -12.04 -73.38
C SER A 480 42.05 -12.25 -74.80
N LYS A 481 43.35 -12.08 -74.99
CA LYS A 481 44.05 -12.30 -76.27
C LYS A 481 44.68 -13.71 -76.39
N LYS A 482 44.33 -14.64 -75.50
CA LYS A 482 44.72 -16.05 -75.57
C LYS A 482 43.53 -16.96 -75.29
N GLY A 483 43.37 -18.00 -76.11
CA GLY A 483 42.39 -19.04 -75.87
C GLY A 483 42.79 -19.86 -74.63
N ARG A 484 41.83 -20.19 -73.75
CA ARG A 484 42.10 -20.96 -72.50
C ARG A 484 42.74 -22.33 -72.75
N PHE A 485 42.72 -22.82 -73.99
CA PHE A 485 43.27 -24.11 -74.43
C PHE A 485 44.30 -23.96 -75.57
N GLU A 486 44.88 -22.79 -75.79
CA GLU A 486 46.04 -22.69 -76.70
C GLU A 486 47.24 -23.39 -76.05
N VAL A 487 47.58 -24.57 -76.59
CA VAL A 487 48.80 -25.30 -76.26
C VAL A 487 49.99 -24.42 -76.64
N VAL A 488 50.84 -24.14 -75.66
CA VAL A 488 52.09 -23.41 -75.88
C VAL A 488 53.01 -24.32 -76.70
N PRO A 489 53.50 -23.92 -77.89
CA PRO A 489 54.51 -24.71 -78.57
C PRO A 489 55.86 -24.49 -77.87
N GLY A 490 56.39 -25.57 -77.28
CA GLY A 490 57.75 -25.62 -76.74
C GLY A 490 57.83 -25.87 -75.23
N VAL A 491 57.35 -27.04 -74.78
CA VAL A 491 58.01 -27.91 -73.78
C VAL A 491 57.68 -29.35 -74.14
#